data_AF-A0A562M187-F1
#
_entry.id   AF-A0A562M187-F1
#
_cell.length_a   1.000
_cell.length_b   1.000
_cell.length_c   1.000
_cell.angle_alpha   90.00
_cell.angle_beta   90.00
_cell.angle_gamma   90.00
#
_symmetry.space_group_name_H-M   'P 1'
#
loop_
_entity.id
_entity.type
_entity.pdbx_description
1 polymer ?
#
loop_
_entity_poly.entity_id
_entity_poly.type
_entity_poly.pdbx_seq_one_letter_code
_entity_poly.pdbx_strand_id
1 'polypeptide(L)'
;MSETLQIQLDAVLLERIRRVAQARGWSDAVAIRHLVEHGLFAVEPRGEPSLNDADAGILQSAIAALEGIPDDPGFSLIGRASGDQAG
;
A
#
# COMPACT_ATOMS: atom_id res chain seq x y z
N MET A 1 17.66 -7.70 25.34
CA MET A 1 16.93 -8.72 26.11
C MET A 1 15.98 -9.39 25.13
N SER A 2 15.94 -10.73 25.07
CA SER A 2 15.04 -11.44 24.17
C SER A 2 14.10 -12.30 25.00
N GLU A 3 12.80 -12.13 24.79
CA GLU A 3 11.75 -12.95 25.40
C GLU A 3 11.22 -13.96 24.38
N THR A 4 10.88 -15.17 24.84
CA THR A 4 10.36 -16.25 23.99
C THR A 4 8.94 -16.59 24.45
N LEU A 5 8.01 -16.64 23.49
CA LEU A 5 6.61 -16.99 23.70
C LEU A 5 6.29 -18.28 22.93
N GLN A 6 5.50 -19.17 23.54
CA GLN A 6 4.90 -20.31 22.85
C GLN A 6 3.45 -19.98 22.49
N ILE A 7 3.11 -20.05 21.21
CA ILE A 7 1.76 -19.82 20.69
C ILE A 7 1.19 -21.09 20.07
N GLN A 8 -0.11 -21.30 20.22
CA GLN A 8 -0.83 -22.37 19.53
C GLN A 8 -1.46 -21.78 18.27
N LEU A 9 -1.17 -22.41 17.13
CA LEU A 9 -1.71 -22.03 15.83
C LEU A 9 -2.52 -23.21 15.28
N ASP A 10 -3.72 -22.94 14.79
CA ASP A 10 -4.45 -23.93 14.03
C ASP A 10 -3.75 -24.22 12.68
N ALA A 11 -4.07 -25.36 12.08
CA ALA A 11 -3.43 -25.81 10.85
C ALA A 11 -3.65 -24.86 9.66
N VAL A 12 -4.81 -24.17 9.61
CA VAL A 12 -5.14 -23.26 8.52
C VAL A 12 -4.29 -22.00 8.62
N LEU A 13 -4.14 -21.45 9.83
CA LEU A 13 -3.30 -20.28 10.06
C LEU A 13 -1.82 -20.58 9.81
N LEU A 14 -1.33 -21.73 10.28
CA LEU A 14 0.06 -22.15 10.02
C LEU A 14 0.34 -22.27 8.52
N GLU A 15 -0.57 -22.85 7.76
CA GLU A 15 -0.41 -22.99 6.31
C GLU A 15 -0.45 -21.63 5.59
N ARG A 16 -1.27 -20.69 6.05
CA ARG A 16 -1.27 -19.30 5.55
C ARG A 16 0.08 -18.61 5.80
N ILE A 17 0.65 -18.78 6.99
CA ILE A 17 1.97 -18.23 7.35
C ILE A 17 3.04 -18.80 6.42
N ARG A 18 3.05 -20.11 6.19
CA ARG A 18 4.00 -20.77 5.30
C ARG A 18 3.92 -20.27 3.86
N ARG A 19 2.71 -20.05 3.34
CA ARG A 19 2.55 -19.45 2.00
C ARG A 19 3.16 -18.04 1.92
N VAL A 20 2.97 -17.21 2.94
CA VAL A 20 3.60 -15.88 3.02
C VAL A 20 5.12 -16.01 3.10
N ALA A 21 5.62 -16.94 3.93
CA ALA A 21 7.04 -17.20 4.09
C ALA A 21 7.68 -17.61 2.75
N GLN A 22 7.09 -18.57 2.05
CA GLN A 22 7.56 -19.03 0.74
C GLN A 22 7.55 -17.90 -0.31
N ALA A 23 6.46 -17.14 -0.40
CA ALA A 23 6.34 -16.04 -1.35
C ALA A 23 7.40 -14.94 -1.13
N ARG A 24 7.93 -14.82 0.10
CA ARG A 24 8.93 -13.81 0.47
C ARG A 24 10.33 -14.37 0.69
N GLY A 25 10.53 -15.68 0.53
CA GLY A 25 11.80 -16.35 0.82
C GLY A 25 12.21 -16.28 2.30
N TRP A 26 11.23 -16.21 3.21
CA TRP A 26 11.46 -16.15 4.66
C TRP A 26 11.37 -17.53 5.30
N SER A 27 12.04 -17.70 6.45
CA SER A 27 11.77 -18.84 7.34
C SER A 27 10.46 -18.62 8.11
N ASP A 28 9.84 -19.71 8.58
CA ASP A 28 8.60 -19.66 9.36
C ASP A 28 8.73 -18.71 10.56
N ALA A 29 9.85 -18.77 11.30
CA ALA A 29 10.09 -17.90 12.46
C ALA A 29 10.18 -16.41 12.08
N VAL A 30 10.84 -16.09 10.96
CA VAL A 30 10.95 -14.71 10.45
C VAL A 30 9.60 -14.20 9.97
N ALA A 31 8.83 -15.04 9.27
CA ALA A 31 7.50 -14.71 8.81
C ALA A 31 6.55 -14.45 10.00
N ILE A 32 6.55 -15.32 11.01
CA ILE A 32 5.74 -15.13 12.22
C ILE A 32 6.08 -13.81 12.91
N ARG A 33 7.37 -13.52 13.12
CA ARG A 33 7.80 -12.25 13.73
C ARG A 33 7.26 -11.05 12.96
N HIS A 34 7.47 -11.00 11.65
CA HIS A 34 7.01 -9.88 10.82
C HIS A 34 5.49 -9.77 10.74
N LEU A 35 4.77 -10.89 10.75
CA LEU A 35 3.31 -10.89 10.76
C LEU A 35 2.75 -10.39 12.10
N VAL A 36 3.39 -10.72 13.22
CA VAL A 36 3.03 -10.18 14.54
C VAL A 36 3.33 -8.69 14.62
N GLU A 37 4.51 -8.24 14.17
CA GLU A 37 4.87 -6.81 14.09
C GLU A 37 3.85 -6.03 13.24
N HIS A 38 3.49 -6.56 12.08
CA HIS A 38 2.53 -5.92 11.18
C HIS A 38 1.11 -5.91 11.75
N GLY A 39 0.69 -7.00 12.40
CA GLY A 39 -0.59 -7.07 13.08
C GLY A 39 -0.69 -6.09 14.23
N LEU A 40 0.38 -5.96 15.03
CA LEU A 40 0.46 -4.96 16.11
C LEU A 40 0.35 -3.55 15.55
N PHE A 41 1.14 -3.25 14.51
CA PHE A 41 1.12 -1.95 13.83
C PHE A 41 -0.25 -1.60 13.19
N ALA A 42 -1.09 -2.60 12.91
CA ALA A 42 -2.43 -2.40 12.37
C ALA A 42 -3.48 -2.08 13.45
N VAL A 43 -3.27 -2.53 14.69
CA VAL A 43 -4.23 -2.33 15.80
C VAL A 43 -3.81 -1.25 16.79
N GLU A 44 -2.52 -0.89 16.81
CA GLU A 44 -2.06 0.24 17.59
C GLU A 44 -2.75 1.51 17.08
N PRO A 45 -3.35 2.31 18.00
CA PRO A 45 -3.96 3.56 17.63
C PRO A 45 -2.86 4.46 17.07
N ARG A 46 -2.81 4.53 15.75
CA ARG A 46 -2.20 5.67 15.10
C ARG A 46 -3.09 6.83 15.51
N GLY A 47 -2.52 7.80 16.22
CA GLY A 47 -3.04 9.15 16.12
C GLY A 47 -3.34 9.36 14.64
N GLU A 48 -4.56 9.79 14.32
CA GLU A 48 -5.09 9.80 12.95
C GLU A 48 -3.97 10.20 11.98
N PRO A 49 -3.87 9.62 10.78
CA PRO A 49 -3.05 10.21 9.74
C PRO A 49 -3.66 11.58 9.41
N SER A 50 -3.46 12.56 10.28
CA SER A 50 -3.75 13.93 10.03
C SER A 50 -2.61 14.36 9.13
N LEU A 51 -3.00 14.76 7.92
CA LEU A 51 -2.18 15.72 7.20
C LEU A 51 -1.98 16.86 8.19
N ASN A 52 -0.74 17.16 8.55
CA ASN A 52 -0.50 18.40 9.26
C ASN A 52 -0.94 19.56 8.36
N ASP A 53 -1.08 20.76 8.92
CA ASP A 53 -1.61 21.90 8.18
C ASP A 53 -0.81 22.20 6.89
N ALA A 54 0.50 21.87 6.87
CA ALA A 54 1.34 22.02 5.68
C ALA A 54 1.01 20.96 4.62
N ASP A 55 0.88 19.69 4.99
CA ASP A 55 0.51 18.59 4.07
C ASP A 55 -0.89 18.81 3.50
N ALA A 56 -1.83 19.28 4.33
CA ALA A 56 -3.18 19.63 3.92
C ALA A 56 -3.18 20.80 2.93
N GLY A 57 -2.37 21.83 3.19
CA GLY A 57 -2.23 22.98 2.29
C GLY A 57 -1.60 22.61 0.94
N ILE A 58 -0.59 21.74 0.94
CA ILE A 58 0.03 21.23 -0.29
C ILE A 58 -0.98 20.42 -1.10
N LEU A 59 -1.71 19.50 -0.46
CA LEU A 59 -2.72 18.68 -1.12
C LEU A 59 -3.84 19.54 -1.70
N GLN A 60 -4.33 20.53 -0.95
CA GLN A 60 -5.36 21.45 -1.41
C GLN A 60 -4.89 22.26 -2.63
N SER A 61 -3.63 22.71 -2.63
CA SER A 61 -3.04 23.45 -3.75
C SER A 61 -2.90 22.58 -5.00
N ALA A 62 -2.52 21.32 -4.83
CA ALA A 62 -2.41 20.37 -5.94
C ALA A 62 -3.79 20.07 -6.56
N ILE A 63 -4.83 19.88 -5.74
CA ILE A 63 -6.20 19.66 -6.21
C ILE A 63 -6.70 20.88 -6.98
N ALA A 64 -6.53 22.10 -6.44
CA ALA A 64 -6.94 23.33 -7.10
C ALA A 64 -6.24 23.53 -8.47
N ALA A 65 -4.96 23.14 -8.57
CA ALA A 65 -4.24 23.16 -9.83
C ALA A 65 -4.81 22.16 -10.87
N LEU A 66 -5.28 20.98 -10.42
CA LEU A 66 -5.89 19.98 -11.29
C LEU A 66 -7.31 20.39 -11.74
N GLU A 67 -8.10 21.02 -10.87
CA GLU A 67 -9.45 21.53 -11.20
C GLU A 67 -9.42 22.69 -12.21
N GLY A 68 -8.30 23.42 -12.27
CA GLY A 68 -8.09 24.48 -13.26
C GLY A 68 -7.75 23.98 -14.67
N ILE A 69 -7.55 22.67 -14.85
CA ILE A 69 -7.29 22.08 -16.16
C ILE A 69 -8.61 22.06 -16.94
N PRO A 70 -8.71 22.74 -18.10
CA PRO A 70 -9.90 22.66 -18.92
C PRO A 70 -10.18 21.20 -19.33
N ASP A 71 -11.45 20.80 -19.33
CA ASP A 71 -11.91 19.56 -19.94
C ASP A 71 -11.75 19.65 -21.47
N ASP A 72 -10.51 19.58 -21.94
CA ASP A 72 -10.18 19.56 -23.36
C ASP A 72 -10.19 18.10 -23.85
N PRO A 73 -11.10 17.73 -24.77
CA PRO A 73 -11.12 16.40 -25.38
C PRO A 73 -9.76 16.02 -26.02
N GLY A 74 -8.92 17.01 -26.36
CA GLY A 74 -7.57 16.85 -26.89
C GLY A 74 -6.61 16.09 -25.96
N PHE A 75 -6.70 16.24 -24.63
CA PHE A 75 -5.83 15.48 -23.71
C PHE A 75 -6.11 13.97 -23.76
N SER A 76 -7.38 13.58 -23.96
CA SER A 76 -7.78 12.18 -24.15
C SER A 76 -7.33 11.58 -25.50
N LEU A 77 -6.77 12.41 -26.38
CA LEU A 77 -6.29 12.05 -27.72
C LEU A 77 -4.76 12.06 -27.84
N ILE A 78 -4.04 12.62 -26.86
CA ILE A 78 -2.56 12.54 -26.79
C ILE A 78 -2.19 11.07 -26.59
N GLY A 79 -1.73 10.42 -27.66
CA GLY A 79 -1.44 8.99 -27.74
C GLY A 79 -2.23 8.22 -28.81
N ARG A 80 -3.28 8.81 -29.39
CA ARG A 80 -4.11 8.18 -30.44
C ARG A 80 -3.82 8.64 -31.88
N ALA A 81 -2.96 9.63 -32.08
CA ALA A 81 -2.72 10.26 -33.40
C ALA A 81 -1.69 9.57 -34.31
N SER A 82 -1.28 8.33 -34.03
CA SER A 82 -0.31 7.61 -34.87
C SER A 82 -0.78 6.19 -35.20
N GLY A 83 -1.98 6.07 -35.77
CA GLY A 83 -2.55 4.77 -36.11
C GLY A 83 -3.49 4.74 -37.29
N ASP A 84 -3.53 5.78 -38.14
CA ASP A 84 -4.38 5.76 -39.34
C ASP A 84 -3.74 6.50 -40.52
N GLN A 85 -2.70 5.88 -41.10
CA GLN A 85 -2.33 6.10 -42.50
C GLN A 85 -2.01 4.73 -43.11
N ALA A 86 -3.06 3.97 -43.42
CA ALA A 86 -3.02 2.93 -44.44
C ALA A 86 -3.57 3.54 -45.73
N GLY A 87 -2.71 3.57 -46.76
CA GLY A 87 -3.01 4.01 -48.12
C GLY A 87 -1.81 3.74 -49.01
#